data_AF-A0A835IHF3-F1
#
_entry.id   AF-A0A835IHF3-F1
#
_cell.length_a   1.000
_cell.length_b   1.000
_cell.length_c   1.000
_cell.angle_alpha   90.00
_cell.angle_beta   90.00
_cell.angle_gamma   90.00
#
_symmetry.space_group_name_H-M   'P 1'
#
loop_
_entity.id
_entity.type
_entity.pdbx_description
1 polymer ?
#
loop_
_entity_poly.entity_id
_entity_poly.type
_entity_poly.pdbx_seq_one_letter_code
_entity_poly.pdbx_strand_id
1 'polypeptide(L)'
;MSGSAPSTPTYGNAFFSCSTQHHRKDPKVGTLVRQHQGVAETEQRNWGGIYNMSGNYSHGNHLTSAAIIGQDGSVWAQSDNFPQFKPEEITGIMNDFNEPGSLAPTGLYLGGTKYMVIQGEAGAVIRGKKGSGGVTIKKTNQAMIIGVYDEPLTPGQCNMIVERLGDYLIEQGL
;
A
#
# COMPACT_ATOMS: atom_id res chain seq x y z
N MET A 1 48.63 -8.38 -25.16
CA MET A 1 47.73 -9.34 -24.48
C MET A 1 47.17 -8.64 -23.25
N SER A 2 46.05 -7.96 -23.44
CA SER A 2 45.38 -7.12 -22.44
C SER A 2 44.03 -7.76 -22.09
N GLY A 3 43.85 -8.17 -20.83
CA GLY A 3 42.60 -8.70 -20.32
C GLY A 3 42.26 -8.00 -19.01
N SER A 4 41.38 -7.02 -19.10
CA SER A 4 40.90 -6.13 -18.04
C SER A 4 39.88 -6.82 -17.12
N ALA A 5 39.86 -6.39 -15.85
CA ALA A 5 38.92 -6.82 -14.82
C ALA A 5 37.45 -6.40 -15.13
N PRO A 6 36.44 -7.15 -14.64
CA PRO A 6 35.04 -6.75 -14.77
C PRO A 6 34.62 -5.67 -13.76
N SER A 7 34.07 -4.58 -14.27
CA SER A 7 33.46 -3.46 -13.55
C SER A 7 32.07 -3.81 -13.01
N THR A 8 31.79 -3.37 -11.78
CA THR A 8 30.48 -3.41 -11.13
C THR A 8 29.45 -2.51 -11.84
N PRO A 9 28.16 -2.91 -11.94
CA PRO A 9 27.13 -2.03 -12.47
C PRO A 9 26.66 -1.03 -11.40
N THR A 10 26.91 0.25 -11.65
CA THR A 10 26.25 1.37 -10.98
C THR A 10 24.78 1.43 -11.37
N TYR A 11 23.88 1.23 -10.41
CA TYR A 11 22.46 1.52 -10.58
C TYR A 11 22.26 3.05 -10.64
N GLY A 12 21.88 3.54 -11.81
CA GLY A 12 21.46 4.92 -12.02
C GLY A 12 20.08 5.15 -11.39
N ASN A 13 19.98 6.11 -10.49
CA ASN A 13 18.71 6.64 -10.01
C ASN A 13 17.96 7.29 -11.18
N ALA A 14 16.87 6.67 -11.63
CA ALA A 14 15.88 7.32 -12.46
C ALA A 14 15.09 8.33 -11.60
N PHE A 15 15.59 9.56 -11.54
CA PHE A 15 14.82 10.72 -11.07
C PHE A 15 13.73 11.01 -12.12
N PHE A 16 12.50 10.57 -11.88
CA PHE A 16 11.35 11.06 -12.62
C PHE A 16 10.93 12.42 -12.05
N SER A 17 11.01 13.43 -12.93
CA SER A 17 10.62 14.81 -12.70
C SER A 17 9.12 14.93 -12.43
N CYS A 18 8.72 15.28 -11.20
CA CYS A 18 7.39 15.80 -10.93
C CYS A 18 7.38 17.30 -11.27
N SER A 19 6.75 17.65 -12.40
CA SER A 19 6.66 19.02 -12.90
C SER A 19 5.80 19.89 -11.97
N THR A 20 6.42 20.63 -11.06
CA THR A 20 5.74 21.66 -10.28
C THR A 20 5.44 22.86 -11.20
N GLN A 21 4.18 23.02 -11.60
CA GLN A 21 3.71 24.23 -12.29
C GLN A 21 4.02 25.46 -11.43
N HIS A 22 4.77 26.39 -12.01
CA HIS A 22 5.19 27.64 -11.38
C HIS A 22 4.00 28.61 -11.23
N HIS A 23 3.59 28.90 -10.00
CA HIS A 23 2.96 30.18 -9.68
C HIS A 23 4.02 31.13 -9.10
N ARG A 24 4.36 32.16 -9.86
CA ARG A 24 5.23 33.27 -9.43
C ARG A 24 4.65 33.96 -8.20
N LYS A 25 5.49 34.29 -7.20
CA LYS A 25 5.25 35.42 -6.28
C LYS A 25 6.54 36.14 -5.90
N ASP A 26 6.43 37.46 -5.94
CA ASP A 26 7.43 38.49 -5.65
C ASP A 26 8.00 38.44 -4.21
N PRO A 27 9.20 39.01 -3.97
CA PRO A 27 9.82 39.01 -2.67
C PRO A 27 9.40 40.25 -1.88
N LYS A 28 8.77 40.03 -0.71
CA LYS A 28 8.95 40.76 0.56
C LYS A 28 7.72 40.58 1.45
N VAL A 29 7.94 39.97 2.62
CA VAL A 29 7.39 40.26 3.96
C VAL A 29 7.43 38.93 4.74
N GLY A 30 8.17 38.94 5.85
CA GLY A 30 8.46 37.75 6.65
C GLY A 30 7.24 37.21 7.39
N THR A 31 7.20 35.88 7.55
CA THR A 31 6.57 35.12 8.63
C THR A 31 7.05 33.67 8.50
N LEU A 32 7.27 33.00 9.64
CA LEU A 32 7.79 31.63 9.78
C LEU A 32 7.22 30.65 8.74
N VAL A 33 8.10 29.90 8.08
CA VAL A 33 7.73 28.62 7.46
C VAL A 33 8.81 27.59 7.80
N ARG A 34 8.62 26.92 8.93
CA ARG A 34 9.36 25.71 9.31
C ARG A 34 8.43 24.51 9.19
N GLN A 35 7.91 24.23 7.98
CA GLN A 35 6.98 23.10 7.75
C GLN A 35 7.15 22.34 6.43
N HIS A 36 8.04 22.72 5.51
CA HIS A 36 8.10 22.06 4.20
C HIS A 36 8.99 20.82 4.08
N GLN A 37 9.63 20.37 5.17
CA GLN A 37 10.58 19.25 5.10
C GLN A 37 10.00 17.89 5.52
N GLY A 38 8.81 17.85 6.12
CA GLY A 38 8.18 16.60 6.59
C GLY A 38 7.36 15.84 5.54
N VAL A 39 6.85 16.54 4.51
CA VAL A 39 5.88 15.97 3.54
C VAL A 39 6.56 15.13 2.46
N ALA A 40 7.72 15.57 1.95
CA ALA A 40 8.43 14.86 0.89
C ALA A 40 9.08 13.54 1.37
N GLU A 41 9.51 13.49 2.64
CA GLU A 41 10.13 12.30 3.23
C GLU A 41 9.08 11.23 3.60
N THR A 42 7.86 11.66 3.99
CA THR A 42 6.72 10.75 4.17
C THR A 42 6.20 10.20 2.85
N GLU A 43 6.16 11.01 1.77
CA GLU A 43 5.82 10.52 0.43
C GLU A 43 6.81 9.45 -0.06
N GLN A 44 8.12 9.69 -0.02
CA GLN A 44 9.12 8.68 -0.42
C GLN A 44 9.07 7.41 0.43
N ARG A 45 8.76 7.52 1.73
CA ARG A 45 8.57 6.37 2.63
C ARG A 45 7.34 5.55 2.30
N ASN A 46 6.20 6.19 2.04
CA ASN A 46 4.95 5.52 1.67
C ASN A 46 5.10 4.78 0.33
N TRP A 47 5.75 5.39 -0.65
CA TRP A 47 6.03 4.75 -1.94
C TRP A 47 7.03 3.60 -1.81
N GLY A 48 8.07 3.71 -0.98
CA GLY A 48 9.03 2.64 -0.73
C GLY A 48 8.38 1.35 -0.20
N GLY A 49 7.36 1.46 0.65
CA GLY A 49 6.57 0.31 1.12
C GLY A 49 5.78 -0.37 0.01
N ILE A 50 5.17 0.39 -0.89
CA ILE A 50 4.43 -0.15 -2.05
C ILE A 50 5.38 -0.78 -3.07
N TYR A 51 6.49 -0.13 -3.39
CA TYR A 51 7.51 -0.69 -4.27
C TYR A 51 8.15 -1.96 -3.71
N ASN A 52 8.21 -2.12 -2.38
CA ASN A 52 8.65 -3.37 -1.74
C ASN A 52 7.53 -4.42 -1.69
N MET A 53 6.25 -4.04 -1.59
CA MET A 53 5.11 -4.96 -1.74
C MET A 53 4.99 -5.52 -3.16
N SER A 54 5.32 -4.71 -4.17
CA SER A 54 5.42 -5.12 -5.57
C SER A 54 6.81 -5.60 -5.99
N GLY A 55 7.83 -5.43 -5.12
CA GLY A 55 9.23 -5.67 -5.43
C GLY A 55 9.80 -6.90 -4.75
N ASN A 56 10.13 -7.92 -5.56
CA ASN A 56 11.02 -9.04 -5.29
C ASN A 56 11.20 -9.44 -3.81
N TYR A 57 10.14 -10.00 -3.21
CA TYR A 57 10.36 -11.07 -2.24
C TYR A 57 11.13 -12.18 -2.95
N SER A 58 12.06 -12.84 -2.26
CA SER A 58 13.15 -13.71 -2.74
C SER A 58 12.82 -14.84 -3.74
N HIS A 59 11.59 -14.92 -4.25
CA HIS A 59 11.08 -15.88 -5.22
C HIS A 59 10.36 -15.23 -6.43
N GLY A 60 10.47 -13.91 -6.65
CA GLY A 60 9.95 -13.24 -7.86
C GLY A 60 8.42 -13.05 -7.92
N ASN A 61 7.69 -13.54 -6.93
CA ASN A 61 6.24 -13.36 -6.85
C ASN A 61 5.91 -12.04 -6.14
N HIS A 62 5.09 -11.22 -6.81
CA HIS A 62 4.63 -9.91 -6.36
C HIS A 62 3.11 -9.92 -6.23
N LEU A 63 2.58 -9.06 -5.35
CA LEU A 63 1.15 -8.82 -5.29
C LEU A 63 0.67 -8.27 -6.64
N THR A 64 -0.53 -8.68 -7.07
CA THR A 64 -1.15 -8.20 -8.31
C THR A 64 -1.39 -6.69 -8.24
N SER A 65 -1.84 -6.22 -7.08
CA SER A 65 -1.94 -4.80 -6.76
C SER A 65 -1.96 -4.59 -5.25
N ALA A 66 -1.56 -3.40 -4.81
CA ALA A 66 -1.56 -3.03 -3.40
C ALA A 66 -1.84 -1.53 -3.21
N ALA A 67 -2.40 -1.17 -2.06
CA ALA A 67 -2.62 0.21 -1.67
C ALA A 67 -2.49 0.41 -0.16
N ILE A 68 -2.10 1.62 0.23
CA ILE A 68 -2.17 2.14 1.59
C ILE A 68 -3.25 3.21 1.59
N ILE A 69 -4.28 2.99 2.39
CA ILE A 69 -5.46 3.86 2.45
C ILE A 69 -5.62 4.31 3.91
N GLY A 70 -5.78 5.61 4.14
CA GLY A 70 -6.16 6.14 5.44
C GLY A 70 -7.48 5.55 5.93
N GLN A 71 -7.69 5.51 7.24
CA GLN A 71 -8.95 5.03 7.81
C GLN A 71 -10.18 5.89 7.42
N ASP A 72 -9.94 7.10 6.93
CA ASP A 72 -10.94 8.02 6.35
C ASP A 72 -11.25 7.74 4.87
N GLY A 73 -10.56 6.77 4.25
CA GLY A 73 -10.68 6.45 2.83
C GLY A 73 -9.77 7.25 1.91
N SER A 74 -8.89 8.11 2.44
CA SER A 74 -7.90 8.83 1.65
C SER A 74 -6.82 7.89 1.11
N VAL A 75 -6.48 7.97 -0.17
CA VAL A 75 -5.40 7.16 -0.76
C VAL A 75 -4.05 7.78 -0.42
N TRP A 76 -3.23 7.09 0.36
CA TRP A 76 -1.88 7.55 0.71
C TRP A 76 -0.86 7.10 -0.33
N ALA A 77 -1.01 5.87 -0.83
CA ALA A 77 -0.24 5.35 -1.94
C ALA A 77 -0.99 4.16 -2.55
N GLN A 78 -0.82 3.92 -3.86
CA GLN A 78 -1.39 2.74 -4.54
C GLN A 78 -0.50 2.32 -5.71
N SER A 79 -0.54 1.03 -6.06
CA SER A 79 0.04 0.52 -7.31
C SER A 79 -0.80 0.94 -8.52
N ASP A 80 -0.18 1.04 -9.70
CA ASP A 80 -0.86 1.45 -10.94
C ASP A 80 -2.09 0.61 -11.30
N ASN A 81 -2.06 -0.68 -10.97
CA ASN A 81 -3.13 -1.64 -11.26
C ASN A 81 -4.13 -1.81 -10.10
N PHE A 82 -4.10 -0.94 -9.08
CA PHE A 82 -5.05 -1.04 -7.97
C PHE A 82 -6.46 -0.67 -8.46
N PRO A 83 -7.48 -1.50 -8.18
CA PRO A 83 -8.81 -1.26 -8.69
C PRO A 83 -9.42 0.00 -8.07
N GLN A 84 -10.15 0.77 -8.87
CA GLN A 84 -10.90 1.93 -8.41
C GLN A 84 -12.04 1.46 -7.49
N PHE A 85 -11.96 1.83 -6.22
CA PHE A 85 -12.93 1.46 -5.20
C PHE A 85 -13.92 2.59 -4.93
N LYS A 86 -15.04 2.25 -4.31
CA LYS A 86 -16.03 3.23 -3.86
C LYS A 86 -15.86 3.54 -2.36
N PRO A 87 -16.21 4.75 -1.89
CA PRO A 87 -16.11 5.09 -0.47
C PRO A 87 -16.91 4.16 0.45
N GLU A 88 -18.03 3.62 -0.03
CA GLU A 88 -18.86 2.68 0.73
C GLU A 88 -18.14 1.35 0.98
N GLU A 89 -17.25 0.93 0.06
CA GLU A 89 -16.45 -0.29 0.22
C GLU A 89 -15.45 -0.13 1.37
N ILE A 90 -14.79 1.03 1.47
CA ILE A 90 -13.85 1.32 2.56
C ILE A 90 -14.58 1.47 3.90
N THR A 91 -15.72 2.14 3.90
CA THR A 91 -16.56 2.26 5.10
C THR A 91 -16.99 0.87 5.60
N GLY A 92 -17.37 -0.04 4.69
CA GLY A 92 -17.71 -1.42 5.03
C GLY A 92 -16.54 -2.18 5.65
N ILE A 93 -15.34 -2.03 5.11
CA ILE A 93 -14.11 -2.61 5.66
C ILE A 93 -13.82 -2.09 7.07
N MET A 94 -13.93 -0.77 7.27
CA MET A 94 -13.73 -0.15 8.59
C MET A 94 -14.75 -0.62 9.62
N ASN A 95 -16.00 -0.80 9.20
CA ASN A 95 -17.04 -1.34 10.07
C ASN A 95 -16.71 -2.78 10.50
N ASP A 96 -16.18 -3.62 9.62
CA ASP A 96 -15.78 -4.99 9.98
C ASP A 96 -14.59 -5.03 10.96
N PHE A 97 -13.68 -4.07 10.88
CA PHE A 97 -12.65 -3.94 11.92
C PHE A 97 -13.21 -3.55 13.29
N ASN A 98 -14.31 -2.78 13.33
CA ASN A 98 -14.96 -2.39 14.58
C ASN A 98 -15.94 -3.47 15.10
N GLU A 99 -16.61 -4.15 14.18
CA GLU A 99 -17.59 -5.22 14.41
C GLU A 99 -17.21 -6.45 13.57
N PRO A 100 -16.29 -7.30 14.08
CA PRO A 100 -15.78 -8.46 13.35
C PRO A 100 -16.92 -9.39 12.88
N GLY A 101 -16.99 -9.63 11.58
CA GLY A 101 -17.98 -10.51 10.96
C GLY A 101 -19.18 -9.78 10.33
N SER A 102 -19.24 -8.45 10.41
CA SER A 102 -20.26 -7.64 9.73
C SER A 102 -20.25 -7.82 8.20
N LEU A 103 -19.09 -8.11 7.60
CA LEU A 103 -18.95 -8.39 6.17
C LEU A 103 -19.19 -9.85 5.78
N ALA A 104 -19.31 -10.78 6.73
CA ALA A 104 -19.51 -12.20 6.41
C ALA A 104 -20.82 -12.48 5.62
N PRO A 105 -21.97 -11.85 5.94
CA PRO A 105 -23.22 -12.07 5.19
C PRO A 105 -23.24 -11.40 3.81
N THR A 106 -22.66 -10.20 3.69
CA THR A 106 -22.71 -9.37 2.47
C THR A 106 -21.58 -9.66 1.50
N GLY A 107 -20.41 -10.04 2.03
CA GLY A 107 -19.14 -10.20 1.33
C GLY A 107 -18.30 -8.92 1.35
N LEU A 108 -16.98 -9.09 1.22
CA LEU A 108 -16.04 -7.98 1.07
C LEU A 108 -16.07 -7.50 -0.38
N TYR A 109 -16.33 -6.23 -0.62
CA TYR A 109 -16.25 -5.63 -1.95
C TYR A 109 -15.00 -4.75 -2.06
N LEU A 110 -14.29 -4.88 -3.18
CA LEU A 110 -13.18 -4.00 -3.54
C LEU A 110 -13.20 -3.78 -5.05
N GLY A 111 -13.41 -2.54 -5.47
CA GLY A 111 -13.49 -2.16 -6.88
C GLY A 111 -14.59 -2.90 -7.63
N GLY A 112 -15.76 -3.05 -7.00
CA GLY A 112 -16.91 -3.78 -7.55
C GLY A 112 -16.74 -5.31 -7.58
N THR A 113 -15.58 -5.83 -7.19
CA THR A 113 -15.35 -7.27 -7.08
C THR A 113 -15.74 -7.78 -5.70
N LYS A 114 -16.61 -8.80 -5.65
CA LYS A 114 -16.97 -9.49 -4.42
C LYS A 114 -15.96 -10.58 -4.08
N TYR A 115 -15.48 -10.55 -2.84
CA TYR A 115 -14.64 -11.56 -2.20
C TYR A 115 -15.42 -12.22 -1.06
N MET A 116 -15.26 -13.54 -0.91
CA MET A 116 -15.78 -14.26 0.26
C MET A 116 -14.85 -14.00 1.45
N VAL A 117 -15.41 -13.48 2.54
CA VAL A 117 -14.66 -13.29 3.78
C VAL A 117 -14.25 -14.65 4.33
N ILE A 118 -12.97 -14.81 4.63
CA ILE A 118 -12.41 -16.00 5.28
C ILE A 118 -11.83 -15.60 6.63
N GLN A 119 -11.38 -16.60 7.40
CA GLN A 119 -10.84 -16.38 8.74
C GLN A 119 -9.66 -15.38 8.74
N GLY A 120 -9.91 -14.22 9.35
CA GLY A 120 -8.94 -13.16 9.62
C GLY A 120 -8.50 -13.13 11.08
N GLU A 121 -7.98 -11.99 11.51
CA GLU A 121 -7.74 -11.64 12.91
C GLU A 121 -8.68 -10.51 13.31
N ALA A 122 -9.52 -10.74 14.31
CA ALA A 122 -10.53 -9.77 14.74
C ALA A 122 -9.88 -8.41 15.09
N GLY A 123 -10.33 -7.35 14.43
CA GLY A 123 -9.84 -5.98 14.63
C GLY A 123 -8.46 -5.67 14.04
N ALA A 124 -7.77 -6.65 13.46
CA ALA A 124 -6.41 -6.47 12.93
C ALA A 124 -6.29 -6.85 11.44
N VAL A 125 -6.83 -7.99 11.03
CA VAL A 125 -6.66 -8.53 9.66
C VAL A 125 -7.99 -9.03 9.10
N ILE A 126 -8.36 -8.56 7.92
CA ILE A 126 -9.49 -9.09 7.14
C ILE A 126 -8.92 -9.80 5.92
N ARG A 127 -9.47 -10.97 5.60
CA ARG A 127 -9.04 -11.78 4.47
C ARG A 127 -10.23 -12.11 3.59
N GLY A 128 -10.06 -11.98 2.29
CA GLY A 128 -11.06 -12.27 1.28
C GLY A 128 -10.52 -13.24 0.22
N LYS A 129 -11.34 -14.19 -0.24
CA LYS A 129 -11.00 -15.11 -1.32
C LYS A 129 -11.95 -14.94 -2.51
N LYS A 130 -11.42 -15.03 -3.72
CA LYS A 130 -12.17 -15.09 -4.98
C LYS A 130 -11.49 -16.04 -5.95
N GLY A 131 -12.02 -17.26 -6.10
CA GLY A 131 -11.43 -18.27 -6.98
C GLY A 131 -10.01 -18.64 -6.55
N SER A 132 -9.06 -18.48 -7.48
CA SER A 132 -7.61 -18.65 -7.29
C SER A 132 -6.97 -17.51 -6.48
N GLY A 133 -7.50 -16.29 -6.62
CA GLY A 133 -6.98 -15.09 -5.98
C GLY A 133 -7.69 -14.71 -4.69
N GLY A 134 -7.30 -13.56 -4.16
CA GLY A 134 -7.85 -13.01 -2.94
C GLY A 134 -7.29 -11.64 -2.59
N VAL A 135 -7.62 -11.23 -1.38
CA VAL A 135 -7.20 -9.95 -0.82
C VAL A 135 -6.94 -10.10 0.67
N THR A 136 -5.89 -9.45 1.15
CA THR A 136 -5.57 -9.33 2.57
C THR A 136 -5.55 -7.86 2.93
N ILE A 137 -6.20 -7.51 4.04
CA ILE A 137 -6.29 -6.16 4.55
C ILE A 137 -5.78 -6.15 5.99
N LYS A 138 -4.74 -5.39 6.27
CA LYS A 138 -4.18 -5.20 7.62
C LYS A 138 -4.47 -3.78 8.10
N LYS A 139 -5.10 -3.66 9.26
CA LYS A 139 -5.32 -2.36 9.93
C LYS A 139 -4.06 -1.94 10.68
N THR A 140 -3.76 -0.65 10.62
CA THR A 140 -2.71 0.04 11.39
C THR A 140 -3.37 1.14 12.24
N ASN A 141 -2.59 1.97 12.96
CA ASN A 141 -3.20 2.96 13.85
C ASN A 141 -3.97 4.05 13.09
N GLN A 142 -3.52 4.43 11.90
CA GLN A 142 -4.02 5.55 11.10
C GLN A 142 -4.42 5.14 9.67
N ALA A 143 -3.93 4.00 9.18
CA ALA A 143 -4.19 3.51 7.83
C ALA A 143 -4.61 2.03 7.80
N MET A 144 -4.88 1.53 6.60
CA MET A 144 -5.01 0.13 6.27
C MET A 144 -4.18 -0.18 5.01
N ILE A 145 -3.57 -1.35 5.01
CA ILE A 145 -2.83 -1.86 3.86
C ILE A 145 -3.69 -2.92 3.20
N ILE A 146 -3.92 -2.77 1.90
CA ILE A 146 -4.66 -3.69 1.07
C ILE A 146 -3.69 -4.34 0.09
N GLY A 147 -3.60 -5.67 0.11
CA GLY A 147 -2.87 -6.44 -0.89
C GLY A 147 -3.81 -7.38 -1.62
N VAL A 148 -3.86 -7.27 -2.95
CA VAL A 148 -4.61 -8.15 -3.84
C VAL A 148 -3.62 -9.10 -4.51
N TYR A 149 -3.97 -10.38 -4.54
CA TYR A 149 -3.15 -11.41 -5.16
C TYR A 149 -3.96 -12.31 -6.06
N ASP A 150 -3.28 -12.89 -7.04
CA ASP A 150 -3.77 -13.97 -7.89
C ASP A 150 -2.68 -15.03 -8.06
N GLU A 151 -3.01 -16.15 -8.69
CA GLU A 151 -2.02 -17.18 -9.03
C GLU A 151 -0.85 -16.59 -9.84
N PRO A 152 0.40 -17.03 -9.57
CA PRO A 152 0.81 -18.17 -8.74
C PRO A 152 1.00 -17.84 -7.24
N LEU A 153 0.60 -16.64 -6.79
CA LEU A 153 0.84 -16.21 -5.41
C LEU A 153 -0.17 -16.86 -4.47
N THR A 154 0.33 -17.48 -3.41
CA THR A 154 -0.51 -18.19 -2.44
C THR A 154 -1.06 -17.24 -1.37
N PRO A 155 -2.24 -17.53 -0.78
CA PRO A 155 -2.80 -16.70 0.30
C PRO A 155 -1.82 -16.45 1.45
N GLY A 156 -1.02 -17.45 1.82
CA GLY A 156 -0.02 -17.33 2.89
C GLY A 156 1.11 -16.36 2.56
N GLN A 157 1.53 -16.29 1.30
CA GLN A 157 2.52 -15.31 0.84
C GLN A 157 1.95 -13.89 0.91
N CYS A 158 0.70 -13.68 0.46
CA CYS A 158 0.06 -12.37 0.53
C CYS A 158 -0.07 -11.88 1.97
N ASN A 159 -0.56 -12.76 2.86
CA ASN A 159 -0.67 -12.48 4.28
C ASN A 159 0.66 -12.02 4.89
N MET A 160 1.73 -12.78 4.64
CA MET A 160 3.06 -12.45 5.15
C MET A 160 3.53 -11.06 4.69
N ILE A 161 3.29 -10.68 3.44
CA ILE A 161 3.72 -9.39 2.87
C ILE A 161 2.94 -8.25 3.52
N VAL A 162 1.61 -8.32 3.49
CA VAL A 162 0.71 -7.27 3.96
C VAL A 162 0.82 -7.09 5.48
N GLU A 163 0.87 -8.19 6.23
CA GLU A 163 0.92 -8.15 7.70
C GLU A 163 2.28 -7.63 8.18
N ARG A 164 3.40 -8.06 7.59
CA ARG A 164 4.73 -7.53 7.95
C ARG A 164 4.84 -6.04 7.69
N LEU A 165 4.30 -5.56 6.58
CA LEU A 165 4.31 -4.12 6.32
C LEU A 165 3.43 -3.38 7.33
N GLY A 166 2.27 -3.92 7.69
CA GLY A 166 1.41 -3.29 8.69
C GLY A 166 2.01 -3.26 10.08
N ASP A 167 2.63 -4.34 10.51
CA ASP A 167 3.34 -4.39 11.79
C ASP A 167 4.48 -3.36 11.81
N TYR A 168 5.23 -3.24 10.69
CA TYR A 168 6.25 -2.19 10.55
C TYR A 168 5.66 -0.77 10.67
N LEU A 169 4.54 -0.48 10.00
CA LEU A 169 3.90 0.85 10.11
C LEU A 169 3.41 1.13 11.54
N ILE A 170 2.84 0.13 12.21
CA ILE A 170 2.40 0.23 13.61
C ILE A 170 3.59 0.56 14.52
N GLU A 171 4.73 -0.11 14.33
CA GLU A 171 5.97 0.16 15.09
C GLU A 171 6.48 1.60 14.87
N GLN A 172 6.24 2.18 13.68
CA GLN A 172 6.56 3.57 13.39
C GLN A 172 5.50 4.58 13.92
N GLY A 173 4.44 4.10 14.57
CA GLY A 173 3.34 4.92 15.09
C GLY A 173 2.28 5.33 14.06
N LEU A 174 2.26 4.65 12.92
CA LEU A 174 1.27 4.82 11.86
C LEU A 174 0.14 3.81 11.94
#